data_AF-A0A392TXH0-F1
#
_entry.id   AF-A0A392TXH0-F1
#
_cell.length_a   1.000
_cell.length_b   1.000
_cell.length_c   1.000
_cell.angle_alpha   90.00
_cell.angle_beta   90.00
_cell.angle_gamma   90.00
#
_symmetry.space_group_name_H-M   'P 1'
#
loop_
_entity.id
_entity.type
_entity.pdbx_description
1 polymer ?
#
loop_
_entity_poly.entity_id
_entity_poly.type
_entity_poly.pdbx_seq_one_letter_code
_entity_poly.pdbx_strand_id
1 'polypeptide(L)'
;VDVFPDDILDLPPEREVEFSIDIVPVTSPISMAPYRMSAAELEKLKEQLEELLDKRFVRPSVSPWGAPVLLVKKKDGSMRLCIDY
;
A
#
# COMPACT_ATOMS: atom_id res chain seq x y z
N VAL A 1 -10.66 1.42 -24.82
CA VAL A 1 -9.93 1.57 -23.54
C VAL A 1 -8.62 2.23 -23.90
N ASP A 2 -8.28 3.34 -23.26
CA ASP A 2 -6.94 3.91 -23.42
C ASP A 2 -5.94 2.92 -22.82
N VAL A 3 -4.94 2.53 -23.62
CA VAL A 3 -3.91 1.57 -23.19
C VAL A 3 -2.89 2.24 -22.28
N PHE A 4 -2.76 3.57 -22.36
CA PHE A 4 -1.79 4.35 -21.58
C PHE A 4 -2.47 5.53 -20.86
N PRO A 5 -3.42 5.26 -19.95
CA PRO A 5 -4.05 6.34 -19.19
C PRO A 5 -3.03 6.97 -18.22
N ASP A 6 -3.20 8.26 -17.94
CA ASP A 6 -2.37 9.00 -16.98
C ASP A 6 -2.56 8.50 -15.53
N ASP A 7 -3.70 7.87 -15.22
CA ASP A 7 -4.01 7.28 -13.91
C ASP A 7 -4.78 5.95 -14.04
N ILE A 8 -4.68 5.11 -13.00
CA ILE A 8 -5.39 3.84 -12.91
C ILE A 8 -6.70 4.06 -12.15
N LEU A 9 -7.82 3.94 -12.86
CA LEU A 9 -9.15 4.28 -12.34
C LEU A 9 -9.81 3.15 -11.54
N ASP A 10 -9.47 1.89 -11.80
CA ASP A 10 -10.06 0.74 -11.13
C ASP A 10 -9.12 -0.48 -11.20
N LEU A 11 -9.44 -1.52 -10.44
CA LEU A 11 -8.77 -2.81 -10.51
C LEU A 11 -8.93 -3.43 -11.91
N PRO A 12 -7.92 -4.17 -12.39
CA PRO A 12 -8.07 -4.95 -13.62
C PRO A 12 -9.21 -5.98 -13.46
N PRO A 13 -9.82 -6.42 -14.58
CA PRO A 13 -10.80 -7.50 -14.53
C PRO A 13 -10.18 -8.75 -13.93
N GLU A 14 -11.00 -9.60 -13.31
CA GLU A 14 -10.57 -10.90 -12.80
C GLU A 14 -9.91 -11.72 -13.90
N ARG A 15 -8.82 -12.39 -13.54
CA ARG A 15 -8.02 -13.24 -14.44
C ARG A 15 -7.91 -14.63 -13.83
N GLU A 16 -7.69 -15.64 -14.67
CA GLU A 16 -7.50 -17.03 -14.23
C GLU A 16 -6.23 -17.23 -13.40
N VAL A 17 -5.27 -16.31 -13.49
CA VAL A 17 -4.00 -16.36 -12.77
C VAL A 17 -4.06 -15.41 -11.58
N GLU A 18 -3.98 -15.97 -10.37
CA GLU A 18 -3.82 -15.21 -9.13
C GLU A 18 -2.33 -15.06 -8.78
N PHE A 19 -1.98 -13.93 -8.17
CA PHE A 19 -0.65 -13.70 -7.63
C PHE A 19 -0.56 -14.23 -6.20
N SER A 20 0.31 -15.21 -5.95
CA SER A 20 0.59 -15.75 -4.62
C SER A 20 1.97 -15.34 -4.11
N ILE A 21 2.09 -15.18 -2.79
CA ILE A 21 3.37 -14.97 -2.10
C ILE A 21 3.66 -16.22 -1.29
N ASP A 22 4.64 -17.01 -1.72
CA ASP A 22 5.04 -18.23 -1.03
C ASP A 22 5.97 -17.90 0.16
N ILE A 23 5.62 -18.40 1.34
CA ILE A 23 6.44 -18.25 2.55
C ILE A 23 7.38 -19.43 2.73
N VAL A 24 8.55 -19.18 3.32
CA VAL A 24 9.45 -20.26 3.74
C VAL A 24 8.73 -21.13 4.78
N PRO A 25 8.81 -22.47 4.70
CA PRO A 25 8.20 -23.35 5.68
C PRO A 25 8.60 -22.98 7.11
N VAL A 26 7.65 -23.10 8.05
CA VAL A 26 7.85 -22.78 9.49
C VAL A 26 7.96 -21.28 9.79
N THR A 27 7.74 -20.38 8.82
CA THR A 27 7.71 -18.94 9.10
C THR A 27 6.46 -18.56 9.88
N SER A 28 6.62 -17.93 11.05
CA SER A 28 5.54 -17.35 11.84
C SER A 28 5.23 -15.91 11.42
N PRO A 29 3.99 -15.43 11.59
CA PRO A 29 3.64 -14.04 11.32
C PRO A 29 4.49 -13.04 12.11
N ILE A 30 4.85 -11.93 11.45
CA ILE A 30 5.56 -10.80 12.06
C ILE A 30 4.66 -9.57 11.95
N SER A 31 4.48 -8.87 13.07
CA SER A 31 3.75 -7.61 13.13
C SER A 31 4.65 -6.53 13.73
N MET A 32 5.07 -5.59 12.89
CA MET A 32 5.92 -4.47 13.25
C MET A 32 5.08 -3.22 13.53
N ALA A 33 5.50 -2.43 14.53
CA ALA A 33 4.85 -1.17 14.82
C ALA A 33 5.13 -0.12 13.72
N PRO A 34 4.18 0.77 13.40
CA PRO A 34 4.44 1.88 12.50
C PRO A 34 5.58 2.78 12.98
N TYR A 35 6.33 3.37 12.04
CA TYR A 35 7.33 4.37 12.38
C TYR A 35 6.69 5.64 12.98
N ARG A 36 7.47 6.36 13.78
CA ARG A 36 7.06 7.68 14.28
C ARG A 36 6.97 8.66 13.12
N MET A 37 5.87 9.39 13.05
CA MET A 37 5.61 10.39 12.02
C MET A 37 5.29 11.73 12.67
N SER A 38 5.66 12.80 11.99
CA SER A 38 5.16 14.15 12.28
C SER A 38 3.67 14.27 11.95
N ALA A 39 3.03 15.34 12.42
CA ALA A 39 1.61 15.59 12.13
C ALA A 39 1.34 15.72 10.62
N ALA A 40 2.23 16.39 9.88
CA ALA A 40 2.11 16.57 8.44
C ALA A 40 2.26 15.25 7.66
N GLU A 41 3.16 14.38 8.09
CA GLU A 41 3.31 13.04 7.52
C GLU A 41 2.07 12.18 7.79
N LEU A 42 1.52 12.24 9.00
CA LEU A 42 0.30 11.49 9.34
C LEU A 42 -0.92 11.97 8.53
N GLU A 43 -1.06 13.26 8.30
CA GLU A 43 -2.09 13.83 7.43
C GLU A 43 -1.93 13.32 5.99
N LYS A 44 -0.71 13.37 5.45
CA LYS A 44 -0.44 12.90 4.09
C LYS A 44 -0.61 11.39 3.91
N LEU A 45 -0.30 10.62 4.96
CA LEU A 45 -0.56 9.18 5.00
C LEU A 45 -2.05 8.88 4.88
N LYS A 46 -2.89 9.58 5.65
CA LYS A 46 -4.34 9.39 5.61
C LYS A 46 -4.94 9.71 4.25
N GLU A 47 -4.54 10.82 3.65
CA GLU A 47 -4.97 11.23 2.31
C GLU A 47 -4.67 10.13 1.26
N GLN A 48 -3.44 9.60 1.25
CA GLN A 48 -3.07 8.53 0.33
C GLN A 48 -3.78 7.20 0.63
N LEU A 49 -4.02 6.88 1.90
CA LEU A 49 -4.79 5.68 2.27
C LEU A 49 -6.24 5.77 1.81
N GLU A 50 -6.88 6.93 1.96
CA GLU A 50 -8.25 7.18 1.47
C GLU A 50 -8.31 7.01 -0.05
N GLU A 51 -7.36 7.59 -0.80
CA GLU A 51 -7.28 7.40 -2.26
C GLU A 51 -7.15 5.92 -2.66
N LEU A 52 -6.30 5.15 -1.96
CA LEU A 52 -6.11 3.73 -2.23
C LEU A 52 -7.35 2.89 -1.89
N LEU A 53 -8.10 3.28 -0.86
CA LEU A 53 -9.36 2.64 -0.48
C LEU A 53 -10.45 2.94 -1.53
N ASP A 54 -10.55 4.19 -1.98
CA ASP A 54 -11.51 4.62 -2.99
C ASP A 54 -11.26 3.93 -4.34
N LYS A 55 -9.99 3.77 -4.72
CA LYS A 55 -9.55 2.99 -5.90
C LYS A 55 -9.68 1.47 -5.71
N ARG A 56 -10.07 0.99 -4.53
CA ARG A 56 -10.18 -0.43 -4.16
C ARG A 56 -8.86 -1.21 -4.27
N PHE A 57 -7.73 -0.52 -4.32
CA PHE A 57 -6.41 -1.17 -4.38
C PHE A 57 -6.04 -1.82 -3.05
N VAL A 58 -6.59 -1.30 -1.95
CA VAL A 58 -6.45 -1.87 -0.61
C VAL A 58 -7.80 -2.00 0.06
N ARG A 59 -7.84 -2.80 1.13
CA ARG A 59 -9.02 -2.94 2.01
C ARG A 59 -8.57 -3.09 3.45
N PRO A 60 -9.40 -2.72 4.44
CA PRO A 60 -9.15 -3.06 5.84
C PRO A 60 -8.96 -4.57 6.01
N SER A 61 -8.04 -4.96 6.89
CA SER A 61 -7.79 -6.37 7.19
C SER A 61 -7.49 -6.58 8.67
N VAL A 62 -7.70 -7.81 9.15
CA VAL A 62 -7.31 -8.27 10.50
C VAL A 62 -6.20 -9.31 10.33
N SER A 63 -5.07 -8.87 9.80
CA SER A 63 -3.93 -9.73 9.48
C SER A 63 -3.04 -9.95 10.72
N PRO A 64 -2.52 -11.18 10.96
CA PRO A 64 -1.48 -11.40 11.94
C PRO A 64 -0.11 -10.84 11.49
N TRP A 65 0.02 -10.49 10.20
CA TRP A 65 1.18 -9.85 9.60
C TRP A 65 0.99 -8.33 9.54
N GLY A 66 2.04 -7.58 9.87
CA GLY A 66 2.05 -6.12 9.78
C GLY A 66 3.45 -5.60 9.41
N ALA A 67 3.52 -4.85 8.33
CA ALA A 67 4.72 -4.14 7.89
C ALA A 67 4.54 -2.63 8.13
N PRO A 68 5.60 -1.91 8.54
CA PRO A 68 5.51 -0.48 8.74
C PRO A 68 5.43 0.26 7.40
N VAL A 69 4.93 1.49 7.46
CA VAL A 69 4.82 2.38 6.31
C VAL A 69 5.77 3.55 6.48
N LEU A 70 6.38 3.97 5.38
CA LEU A 70 7.28 5.11 5.25
C LEU A 70 6.74 6.09 4.20
N LEU A 71 6.96 7.39 4.41
CA LEU A 71 6.73 8.41 3.40
C LEU A 71 8.06 8.86 2.79
N VAL A 72 8.17 8.71 1.47
CA VAL A 72 9.38 9.07 0.73
C VAL A 72 9.15 10.36 -0.04
N LYS A 73 9.98 11.38 0.24
CA LYS A 73 9.97 12.62 -0.52
C LYS A 73 10.53 12.41 -1.93
N LYS A 74 9.77 12.80 -2.95
CA LYS A 74 10.15 12.73 -4.36
C LYS A 74 10.80 14.05 -4.82
N LYS A 75 11.42 14.02 -6.00
CA LYS A 75 12.14 15.17 -6.57
C LYS A 75 11.23 16.38 -6.81
N ASP A 76 9.97 16.14 -7.12
CA ASP A 76 8.92 17.16 -7.31
C ASP A 76 8.40 17.74 -5.99
N GLY A 77 8.91 17.27 -4.84
CA GLY A 77 8.48 17.72 -3.51
C GLY A 77 7.29 16.95 -2.95
N SER A 78 6.63 16.09 -3.73
CA SER A 78 5.57 15.20 -3.24
C SER A 78 6.10 14.14 -2.28
N MET A 79 5.22 13.55 -1.48
CA MET A 79 5.53 12.39 -0.64
C MET A 79 4.78 11.17 -1.14
N ARG A 80 5.44 10.02 -1.17
CA ARG A 80 4.85 8.74 -1.60
C ARG A 80 4.85 7.74 -0.46
N LEU A 81 3.70 7.10 -0.24
CA LEU A 81 3.53 5.96 0.65
C LEU A 81 4.36 4.77 0.13
N CYS A 82 5.20 4.21 0.98
CA CYS A 82 5.97 3.00 0.73
C CYS A 82 5.79 2.02 1.89
N ILE A 83 5.49 0.77 1.58
CA ILE A 83 5.43 -0.32 2.57
C ILE A 83 6.83 -0.94 2.66
N ASP A 84 7.33 -1.12 3.87
CA ASP A 84 8.64 -1.73 4.14
C ASP A 84 8.45 -3.23 4.40
N TYR A 85 8.30 -3.99 3.31
CA TYR A 85 8.14 -5.45 3.31
C TYR A 85 9.44 -6.20 3.56
#